data_AF-A0ABD5S0T3-F1
#
_entry.id   AF-A0ABD5S0T3-F1
#
_cell.length_a   1.000
_cell.length_b   1.000
_cell.length_c   1.000
_cell.angle_alpha   90.00
_cell.angle_beta   90.00
_cell.angle_gamma   90.00
#
_symmetry.space_group_name_H-M   'P 1'
#
loop_
_entity.id
_entity.type
_entity.pdbx_description
1 polymer ?
#
loop_
_entity_poly.entity_id
_entity_poly.type
_entity_poly.pdbx_seq_one_letter_code
_entity_poly.pdbx_strand_id
1 'polypeptide(L)'
;YRMLWLYRQGARTDPKADVERAFARLEYLLSREYRERRQGETPRAYLRSLGSVGLDSRAATVGRLYERAHYGAGIDPEEADEAVRTVNALVRERTPVVGRLFGRSS
;
A
#
# COMPACT_ATOMS: atom_id res chain seq x y z
N TYR A 1 -12.01 -18.19 -4.52
CA TYR A 1 -12.92 -17.98 -5.66
C TYR A 1 -12.26 -17.00 -6.62
N ARG A 2 -11.97 -17.49 -7.83
CA ARG A 2 -11.75 -16.85 -9.14
C ARG A 2 -10.94 -15.53 -9.30
N MET A 3 -9.72 -15.73 -9.82
CA MET A 3 -8.81 -14.81 -10.51
C MET A 3 -9.41 -14.26 -11.82
N LEU A 4 -10.33 -13.28 -11.76
CA LEU A 4 -10.92 -12.65 -12.97
C LEU A 4 -10.47 -11.22 -13.22
N TRP A 5 -9.60 -10.65 -12.39
CA TRP A 5 -9.19 -9.25 -12.52
C TRP A 5 -7.73 -9.07 -13.01
N LEU A 6 -6.96 -10.16 -13.13
CA LEU A 6 -5.58 -10.13 -13.67
C LEU A 6 -5.47 -9.73 -15.17
N TYR A 7 -6.59 -9.61 -15.89
CA TYR A 7 -6.61 -9.36 -17.34
C TYR A 7 -7.30 -8.07 -17.79
N ARG A 8 -7.72 -7.18 -16.87
CA ARG A 8 -8.15 -5.83 -17.30
C ARG A 8 -6.91 -4.96 -17.54
N GLN A 9 -6.23 -5.23 -18.65
CA GLN A 9 -5.24 -4.35 -19.25
C GLN A 9 -5.98 -3.19 -19.95
N GLY A 10 -6.22 -2.11 -19.22
CA GLY A 10 -6.43 -0.78 -19.78
C GLY A 10 -5.17 0.03 -19.50
N ALA A 11 -4.57 0.61 -20.53
CA ALA A 11 -3.34 1.41 -20.49
C ALA A 11 -3.22 2.21 -19.19
N ARG A 12 -2.07 2.16 -18.49
CA ARG A 12 -1.74 2.90 -17.24
C ARG A 12 -2.97 3.65 -16.68
N THR A 13 -3.63 3.18 -15.61
CA THR A 13 -4.61 3.88 -14.74
C THR A 13 -5.77 2.95 -14.36
N ASP A 14 -5.56 1.96 -13.48
CA ASP A 14 -6.64 1.53 -12.59
C ASP A 14 -6.24 1.98 -11.18
N PRO A 15 -6.76 3.14 -10.72
CA PRO A 15 -6.39 3.71 -9.44
C PRO A 15 -6.50 2.71 -8.28
N LYS A 16 -7.53 1.86 -8.32
CA LYS A 16 -7.73 0.81 -7.31
C LYS A 16 -6.59 -0.20 -7.33
N ALA A 17 -6.18 -0.65 -8.52
CA ALA A 17 -5.06 -1.56 -8.70
C ALA A 17 -3.78 -1.05 -8.05
N ASP A 18 -3.50 0.23 -8.28
CA ASP A 18 -2.25 0.85 -7.88
C ASP A 18 -2.20 1.02 -6.36
N VAL A 19 -3.33 1.37 -5.74
CA VAL A 19 -3.43 1.42 -4.28
C VAL A 19 -3.41 0.05 -3.62
N GLU A 20 -4.05 -0.97 -4.20
CA GLU A 20 -3.96 -2.35 -3.70
C GLU A 20 -2.51 -2.84 -3.72
N ARG A 21 -1.78 -2.57 -4.81
CA ARG A 21 -0.35 -2.90 -4.93
C ARG A 21 0.52 -2.10 -3.95
N ALA A 22 0.25 -0.81 -3.78
CA ALA A 22 0.96 0.03 -2.82
C ALA A 22 0.75 -0.46 -1.39
N PHE A 23 -0.49 -0.79 -1.03
CA PHE A 23 -0.82 -1.31 0.30
C PHE A 23 -0.16 -2.67 0.57
N ALA A 24 -0.15 -3.60 -0.41
CA ALA A 24 0.54 -4.87 -0.26
C ALA A 24 2.05 -4.71 0.02
N ARG A 25 2.70 -3.74 -0.66
CA ARG A 25 4.11 -3.41 -0.42
C ARG A 25 4.33 -2.80 0.98
N LEU A 26 3.42 -1.95 1.43
CA LEU A 26 3.44 -1.40 2.78
C LEU A 26 3.29 -2.52 3.82
N GLU A 27 2.32 -3.43 3.67
CA GLU A 27 2.11 -4.54 4.60
C GLU A 27 3.34 -5.44 4.68
N TYR A 28 4.00 -5.72 3.54
CA TYR A 28 5.26 -6.45 3.52
C TYR A 28 6.38 -5.72 4.29
N LEU A 29 6.50 -4.40 4.13
CA LEU A 29 7.47 -3.62 4.90
C LEU A 29 7.19 -3.71 6.41
N LEU A 30 5.93 -3.55 6.80
CA LEU A 30 5.51 -3.57 8.21
C LEU A 30 5.61 -4.95 8.84
N SER A 31 5.44 -6.03 8.07
CA SER A 31 5.64 -7.38 8.56
C SER A 31 7.08 -7.67 8.92
N ARG A 32 8.03 -7.06 8.20
CA ARG A 32 9.47 -7.15 8.46
C ARG A 32 9.92 -6.31 9.64
N GLU A 33 9.32 -5.14 9.82
CA GLU A 33 9.70 -4.16 10.84
C GLU A 33 9.04 -4.43 12.20
N TYR A 34 7.80 -4.91 12.20
CA TYR A 34 7.00 -5.09 13.41
C TYR A 34 6.50 -6.53 13.55
N ARG A 35 5.41 -6.87 12.83
CA ARG A 35 4.76 -8.17 12.86
C ARG A 35 3.87 -8.36 11.65
N GLU A 36 3.60 -9.60 11.30
CA GLU A 36 2.59 -9.93 10.29
C GLU A 36 1.17 -9.51 10.74
N ARG A 37 0.32 -9.20 9.76
CA ARG A 37 -1.12 -8.99 9.98
C ARG A 37 -1.76 -10.31 10.38
N ARG A 38 -2.58 -10.30 11.44
CA ARG A 38 -3.23 -11.53 11.92
C ARG A 38 -4.34 -11.96 10.96
N GLN A 39 -4.64 -13.25 10.94
CA GLN A 39 -5.81 -13.75 10.20
C GLN A 39 -7.09 -13.08 10.74
N GLY A 40 -7.93 -12.58 9.82
CA GLY A 40 -9.16 -11.85 10.18
C GLY A 40 -8.96 -10.41 10.66
N GLU A 41 -7.71 -9.95 10.82
CA GLU A 41 -7.42 -8.56 11.16
C GLU A 41 -7.61 -7.65 9.94
N THR A 42 -8.40 -6.59 10.09
CA THR A 42 -8.60 -5.63 9.00
C THR A 42 -7.35 -4.76 8.81
N PRO A 43 -7.11 -4.24 7.59
CA PRO A 43 -6.05 -3.26 7.32
C PRO A 43 -5.99 -2.12 8.34
N ARG A 44 -7.12 -1.51 8.66
CA ARG A 44 -7.19 -0.44 9.66
C ARG A 44 -6.89 -0.89 11.08
N ALA A 45 -7.37 -2.07 11.49
CA ALA A 45 -7.05 -2.60 12.83
C ALA A 45 -5.56 -2.88 12.97
N TYR A 46 -4.95 -3.47 11.93
CA TYR A 46 -3.53 -3.72 11.85
C TYR A 46 -2.71 -2.43 12.00
N LEU A 47 -2.95 -1.43 11.13
CA LEU A 47 -2.23 -0.15 11.18
C LEU A 47 -2.46 0.59 12.50
N ARG A 48 -3.68 0.58 13.06
CA ARG A 48 -3.97 1.18 14.36
C ARG A 48 -3.13 0.53 15.46
N SER A 49 -3.01 -0.79 15.47
CA SER A 49 -2.22 -1.49 16.49
C SER A 49 -0.73 -1.13 16.42
N LEU A 50 -0.20 -0.91 15.21
CA LEU A 50 1.19 -0.51 15.01
C LEU A 50 1.40 0.98 15.34
N GLY A 51 0.36 1.81 15.24
CA GLY A 51 0.38 3.22 15.67
C GLY A 51 0.85 3.39 17.11
N SER A 52 0.44 2.49 18.00
CA SER A 52 0.83 2.52 19.42
C SER A 52 2.32 2.24 19.67
N VAL A 53 3.05 1.69 18.69
CA VAL A 53 4.47 1.33 18.79
C VAL A 53 5.35 2.15 17.84
N GLY A 54 4.84 3.27 17.32
CA GLY A 54 5.63 4.22 16.53
C GLY A 54 5.48 4.10 15.01
N LEU A 55 4.38 3.54 14.49
CA LEU A 55 4.10 3.57 13.06
C LEU A 55 3.99 5.02 12.54
N ASP A 56 4.67 5.30 11.44
CA ASP A 56 4.55 6.56 10.70
C ASP A 56 3.11 6.82 10.23
N SER A 57 2.59 8.01 10.52
CA SER A 57 1.22 8.43 10.20
C SER A 57 0.90 8.35 8.70
N ARG A 58 1.91 8.46 7.82
CA ARG A 58 1.76 8.27 6.36
C ARG A 58 1.23 6.88 6.02
N ALA A 59 1.61 5.84 6.76
CA ALA A 59 1.11 4.48 6.55
C ALA A 59 -0.41 4.38 6.83
N ALA A 60 -0.91 5.13 7.82
CA ALA A 60 -2.34 5.21 8.10
C ALA A 60 -3.11 5.89 6.95
N THR A 61 -2.52 6.88 6.27
CA THR A 61 -3.12 7.52 5.09
C THR A 61 -3.27 6.55 3.93
N VAL A 62 -2.22 5.79 3.61
CA VAL A 62 -2.28 4.75 2.57
C VAL A 62 -3.34 3.69 2.89
N GLY A 63 -3.46 3.29 4.16
CA GLY A 63 -4.51 2.37 4.60
C GLY A 63 -5.93 2.89 4.36
N ARG A 64 -6.18 4.18 4.56
CA ARG A 64 -7.49 4.79 4.27
C ARG A 64 -7.80 4.79 2.77
N LEU A 65 -6.81 5.12 1.93
CA LEU A 65 -6.96 5.09 0.48
C LEU A 65 -7.26 3.66 0.00
N TYR A 66 -6.58 2.66 0.56
CA TYR A 66 -6.85 1.24 0.30
C TYR A 66 -8.27 0.85 0.66
N GLU A 67 -8.74 1.19 1.87
CA GLU A 67 -10.09 0.83 2.30
C GLU A 67 -11.15 1.49 1.40
N ARG A 68 -10.95 2.75 0.99
CA ARG A 68 -11.89 3.45 0.11
C ARG A 68 -11.88 2.86 -1.31
N ALA A 69 -10.72 2.47 -1.83
CA ALA A 69 -10.61 1.81 -3.13
C ALA A 69 -11.21 0.40 -3.13
N HIS A 70 -11.03 -0.34 -2.04
CA HIS A 70 -11.42 -1.75 -1.97
C HIS A 70 -12.88 -1.95 -1.54
N TYR A 71 -13.34 -1.22 -0.53
CA TYR A 71 -14.67 -1.35 0.07
C TYR A 71 -15.59 -0.14 -0.15
N GLY A 72 -15.04 1.00 -0.57
CA GLY A 72 -15.77 2.26 -0.72
C GLY A 72 -16.18 2.56 -2.16
N ALA A 73 -16.43 3.83 -2.43
CA ALA A 73 -16.90 4.35 -3.72
C ALA A 73 -15.80 4.39 -4.82
N GLY A 74 -14.56 4.01 -4.50
CA GLY A 74 -13.41 4.13 -5.40
C GLY A 74 -12.47 5.29 -5.01
N ILE A 75 -11.48 5.52 -5.87
CA ILE A 75 -10.45 6.56 -5.72
C ILE A 75 -10.08 7.10 -7.10
N ASP A 76 -9.62 8.35 -7.13
CA ASP A 76 -9.17 9.00 -8.35
C ASP A 76 -7.66 8.75 -8.60
N PRO A 77 -7.18 8.92 -9.85
CA PRO A 77 -5.78 8.65 -10.21
C PRO A 77 -4.75 9.41 -9.36
N GLU A 78 -5.03 10.66 -9.01
CA GLU A 78 -4.13 11.50 -8.20
C GLU A 78 -3.94 10.95 -6.79
N GLU A 79 -5.01 10.41 -6.21
CA GLU A 79 -4.99 9.77 -4.89
C GLU A 79 -4.22 8.45 -4.94
N ALA A 80 -4.35 7.70 -6.04
CA ALA A 80 -3.54 6.50 -6.26
C ALA A 80 -2.05 6.83 -6.39
N ASP A 81 -1.70 7.86 -7.15
CA ASP A 81 -0.33 8.35 -7.29
C ASP A 81 0.25 8.84 -5.96
N GLU A 82 -0.56 9.49 -5.13
CA GLU A 82 -0.15 9.88 -3.77
C GLU A 82 0.16 8.65 -2.91
N ALA A 83 -0.69 7.62 -2.92
CA ALA A 83 -0.46 6.39 -2.18
C ALA A 83 0.84 5.70 -2.62
N VAL A 84 1.05 5.57 -3.94
CA VAL A 84 2.24 4.94 -4.52
C VAL A 84 3.50 5.72 -4.15
N ARG A 85 3.49 7.05 -4.30
CA ARG A 85 4.63 7.91 -3.92
C ARG A 85 4.95 7.80 -2.43
N THR A 86 3.93 7.79 -1.59
CA THR A 86 4.08 7.67 -0.13
C THR A 86 4.74 6.34 0.25
N VAL A 87 4.26 5.22 -0.30
CA VAL A 87 4.85 3.91 -0.02
C VAL A 87 6.28 3.82 -0.56
N ASN A 88 6.54 4.36 -1.75
CA ASN A 88 7.90 4.40 -2.30
C ASN A 88 8.87 5.15 -1.39
N ALA A 89 8.46 6.29 -0.82
CA ALA A 89 9.25 7.04 0.14
C ALA A 89 9.54 6.22 1.40
N LEU A 90 8.51 5.62 2.02
CA LEU A 90 8.66 4.77 3.22
C LEU A 90 9.61 3.59 2.98
N VAL A 91 9.47 2.89 1.85
CA VAL A 91 10.35 1.77 1.48
C VAL A 91 11.80 2.24 1.32
N ARG A 92 12.03 3.38 0.67
CA ARG A 92 13.37 3.95 0.45
C ARG A 92 14.03 4.39 1.76
N GLU A 93 13.26 5.01 2.65
CA GLU A 93 13.75 5.48 3.96
C GLU A 93 14.12 4.31 4.87
N ARG A 94 13.34 3.22 4.86
CA ARG A 94 13.53 2.09 5.78
C ARG A 94 14.37 0.95 5.23
N THR A 95 14.64 0.94 3.92
CA THR A 95 15.43 -0.12 3.28
C THR A 95 16.53 0.48 2.40
N PRO A 96 17.71 0.84 2.97
CA PRO A 96 18.80 1.51 2.27
C PRO A 96 19.31 0.77 1.02
N VAL A 97 19.18 -0.55 0.99
CA VAL A 97 19.64 -1.40 -0.13
C VAL A 97 18.63 -1.46 -1.29
N VAL A 98 17.33 -1.31 -1.00
CA VAL A 98 16.23 -1.47 -1.97
C VAL A 98 16.04 -0.25 -2.87
N GLY A 99 16.50 0.94 -2.45
CA GLY A 99 16.56 2.13 -3.29
C GLY A 99 17.38 1.95 -4.59
N ARG A 100 18.28 0.95 -4.63
CA ARG A 100 19.09 0.61 -5.81
C ARG A 100 18.38 -0.35 -6.79
N LEU A 101 17.30 -1.03 -6.38
CA LEU A 101 16.57 -2.01 -7.19
C LEU A 101 15.26 -1.48 -7.78
N PHE A 102 14.57 -0.55 -7.11
CA PHE A 102 13.28 -0.01 -7.58
C PHE A 102 13.38 1.37 -8.27
N GLY A 103 14.59 1.94 -8.37
CA GLY A 103 14.85 3.20 -9.04
C GLY A 103 15.31 3.01 -10.49
N ARG A 104 14.42 2.56 -11.39
CA ARG A 104 14.62 2.75 -12.83
C ARG A 104 13.28 2.85 -13.55
N SER A 105 12.85 4.07 -13.80
CA SER A 105 11.97 4.42 -14.93
C SER A 105 12.34 5.84 -15.31
N SER A 106 13.03 5.93 -16.46
CA SER A 106 13.33 7.16 -17.19
C SER A 106 12.06 7.89 -17.63
#